data_AF-A0A7H8XLE9-F1
#
_entry.id   AF-A0A7H8XLE9-F1
#
_cell.length_a   1.000
_cell.length_b   1.000
_cell.length_c   1.000
_cell.angle_alpha   90.00
_cell.angle_beta   90.00
_cell.angle_gamma   90.00
#
_symmetry.space_group_name_H-M   'P 1'
#
loop_
_entity.id
_entity.type
_entity.pdbx_description
1 polymer ?
#
loop_
_entity_poly.entity_id
_entity_poly.type
_entity_poly.pdbx_seq_one_letter_code
_entity_poly.pdbx_strand_id
1 'polypeptide(L)'
;MRRTSGGRPGRAGRQRRSFLVGGALLGAAVVMLLAAWRSTGFLSDLLLNLGASVVLAAISYVVFDPLFEEARRARVQEHLSFDRAAFVARLERSGRLVRILDTWTILLEHRNRDETLAAVRAALAKGAKVQLLLLDPDCTAAQQRGEELERQRIDVPRQIRANLRHLAAFRRSLEPALRDRLQVRVYDASPSIQLYQWDARALISFFPIGKLSFNVPQLEVDMDSPWGGFVHARFEELWGQPQATLDLERYWSTTITLRHEDSDVVELPADFVTVDGQHYVDCRALRMAGPLTVRAQLPERARTAAPREYALVEPADGDRTPVARVARLFDQKYGPRDGGRTILRLAPQGADDGRVPGARSPAGA
;
A
#
# COMPACT_ATOMS: atom_id res chain seq x y z
N MET A 1 12.60 30.67 37.97
CA MET A 1 12.43 31.70 36.90
C MET A 1 11.56 31.12 35.79
N ARG A 2 10.38 31.72 35.58
CA ARG A 2 9.44 31.40 34.49
C ARG A 2 10.07 31.75 33.14
N ARG A 3 10.00 30.86 32.15
CA ARG A 3 10.12 31.21 30.72
C ARG A 3 8.90 30.69 29.95
N THR A 4 8.02 31.65 29.74
CA THR A 4 6.97 31.83 28.74
C THR A 4 6.95 30.88 27.54
N SER A 5 5.82 30.18 27.41
CA SER A 5 5.29 29.55 26.20
C SER A 5 4.99 30.60 25.12
N GLY A 6 5.85 30.69 24.10
CA GLY A 6 5.57 31.44 22.87
C GLY A 6 4.66 30.64 21.95
N GLY A 7 3.35 30.69 22.18
CA GLY A 7 2.35 30.14 21.26
C GLY A 7 2.47 30.81 19.89
N ARG A 8 2.80 30.03 18.86
CA ARG A 8 2.64 30.46 17.46
C ARG A 8 1.18 30.84 17.24
N PRO A 9 0.86 32.06 16.75
CA PRO A 9 -0.53 32.42 16.49
C PRO A 9 -1.10 31.46 15.45
N GLY A 10 -2.24 30.85 15.78
CA GLY A 10 -2.92 29.87 14.94
C GLY A 10 -3.17 30.42 13.53
N ARG A 11 -2.90 29.61 12.51
CA ARG A 11 -3.02 29.94 11.08
C ARG A 11 -4.41 30.49 10.69
N ALA A 12 -5.47 30.10 11.41
CA ALA A 12 -6.81 30.67 11.26
C ALA A 12 -6.87 32.19 11.55
N GLY A 13 -6.01 32.70 12.42
CA GLY A 13 -5.92 34.13 12.74
C GLY A 13 -5.26 34.94 11.63
N ARG A 14 -4.36 34.35 10.83
CA ARG A 14 -3.68 35.05 9.73
C ARG A 14 -4.62 35.23 8.53
N GLN A 15 -5.39 34.20 8.21
CA GLN A 15 -6.40 34.22 7.15
C GLN A 15 -7.59 35.12 7.50
N ARG A 16 -8.06 35.10 8.76
CA ARG A 16 -9.07 36.07 9.23
C ARG A 16 -8.54 37.51 9.17
N ARG A 17 -7.27 37.75 9.51
CA ARG A 17 -6.65 39.08 9.41
C ARG A 17 -6.53 39.56 7.96
N SER A 18 -6.16 38.69 7.02
CA SER A 18 -6.09 39.08 5.60
C SER A 18 -7.46 39.43 5.02
N PHE A 19 -8.51 38.67 5.37
CA PHE A 19 -9.89 39.02 4.98
C PHE A 19 -10.40 40.28 5.66
N LEU A 20 -10.06 40.51 6.94
CA LEU A 20 -10.42 41.74 7.66
C LEU A 20 -9.71 42.97 7.09
N VAL A 21 -8.41 42.88 6.79
CA VAL A 21 -7.63 43.98 6.21
C VAL A 21 -8.08 44.25 4.78
N GLY A 22 -8.26 43.22 3.96
CA GLY A 22 -8.80 43.35 2.60
C GLY A 22 -10.20 43.97 2.59
N GLY A 23 -11.10 43.50 3.46
CA GLY A 23 -12.44 44.05 3.62
C GLY A 23 -12.45 45.50 4.12
N ALA A 24 -11.57 45.86 5.06
CA ALA A 24 -11.44 47.22 5.55
C ALA A 24 -10.93 48.19 4.47
N LEU A 25 -9.95 47.77 3.65
CA LEU A 25 -9.46 48.56 2.52
C LEU A 25 -10.53 48.76 1.45
N LEU A 26 -11.30 47.71 1.15
CA LEU A 26 -12.39 47.78 0.17
C LEU A 26 -13.54 48.68 0.67
N GLY A 27 -13.88 48.59 1.97
CA GLY A 27 -14.83 49.49 2.62
C GLY A 27 -14.38 50.96 2.59
N ALA A 28 -13.11 51.22 2.91
CA ALA A 28 -12.53 52.56 2.83
C ALA A 28 -12.58 53.11 1.40
N ALA A 29 -12.27 52.28 0.41
CA ALA A 29 -12.32 52.69 -1.00
C ALA A 29 -13.75 53.01 -1.47
N VAL A 30 -14.75 52.22 -1.05
CA VAL A 30 -16.18 52.51 -1.34
C VAL A 30 -16.61 53.83 -0.71
N VAL A 31 -16.21 54.10 0.54
CA VAL A 31 -16.48 55.39 1.20
C VAL A 31 -15.83 56.55 0.45
N MET A 32 -14.59 56.39 -0.01
CA MET A 32 -13.89 57.42 -0.80
C MET A 32 -14.58 57.69 -2.15
N LEU A 33 -15.05 56.66 -2.84
CA LEU A 33 -15.77 56.79 -4.11
C LEU A 33 -17.16 57.43 -3.93
N LEU A 34 -17.88 57.09 -2.86
CA LEU A 34 -19.16 57.72 -2.52
C LEU A 34 -18.99 59.19 -2.12
N ALA A 35 -17.92 59.51 -1.39
CA ALA A 35 -17.57 60.89 -1.04
C ALA A 35 -17.18 61.71 -2.27
N ALA A 36 -16.42 61.11 -3.21
CA ALA A 36 -16.06 61.74 -4.48
C ALA A 36 -17.31 62.14 -5.27
N TRP A 37 -18.31 61.27 -5.33
CA TRP A 37 -19.58 61.51 -6.06
C TRP A 37 -20.40 62.67 -5.48
N ARG A 38 -20.21 63.00 -4.20
CA ARG A 38 -20.89 64.11 -3.51
C ARG A 38 -20.07 65.41 -3.51
N SER A 39 -18.83 65.38 -4.00
CA SER A 39 -17.90 66.51 -4.02
C SER A 39 -17.66 67.01 -5.44
N THR A 40 -17.37 68.30 -5.62
CA THR A 40 -17.05 68.91 -6.92
C THR A 40 -15.65 69.52 -6.92
N GLY A 41 -14.98 69.50 -8.09
CA GLY A 41 -13.63 70.04 -8.27
C GLY A 41 -12.51 69.09 -7.83
N PHE A 42 -11.35 69.65 -7.49
CA PHE A 42 -10.08 68.93 -7.23
C PHE A 42 -10.19 67.76 -6.23
N LEU A 43 -11.03 67.90 -5.20
CA LEU A 43 -11.21 66.87 -4.18
C LEU A 43 -11.87 65.60 -4.75
N SER A 44 -12.76 65.76 -5.73
CA SER A 44 -13.42 64.64 -6.41
C SER A 44 -12.41 63.82 -7.22
N ASP A 45 -11.57 64.50 -8.01
CA ASP A 45 -10.54 63.87 -8.85
C ASP A 45 -9.48 63.14 -8.01
N LEU A 46 -9.08 63.73 -6.88
CA LEU A 46 -8.13 63.11 -5.95
C LEU A 46 -8.73 61.85 -5.30
N LEU A 47 -9.98 61.92 -4.82
CA LEU A 47 -10.67 60.78 -4.19
C LEU A 47 -10.97 59.66 -5.19
N LEU A 48 -11.29 59.99 -6.44
CA LEU A 48 -11.48 59.03 -7.52
C LEU A 48 -10.18 58.28 -7.84
N ASN A 49 -9.07 59.00 -8.02
CA ASN A 49 -7.78 58.39 -8.33
C ASN A 49 -7.24 57.54 -7.18
N LEU A 50 -7.34 58.04 -5.94
CA LEU A 50 -6.88 57.27 -4.77
C LEU A 50 -7.80 56.07 -4.50
N GLY A 51 -9.12 56.27 -4.59
CA GLY A 51 -10.11 55.21 -4.42
C GLY A 51 -9.93 54.09 -5.43
N ALA A 52 -9.77 54.41 -6.71
CA ALA A 52 -9.50 53.43 -7.76
C ALA A 52 -8.19 52.65 -7.52
N SER A 53 -7.13 53.33 -7.07
CA SER A 53 -5.84 52.69 -6.75
C SER A 53 -5.94 51.75 -5.55
N VAL A 54 -6.70 52.11 -4.52
CA VAL A 54 -6.94 51.26 -3.34
C VAL A 54 -7.84 50.07 -3.68
N VAL A 55 -8.86 50.24 -4.54
CA VAL A 55 -9.67 49.12 -5.06
C VAL A 55 -8.79 48.13 -5.81
N LEU A 56 -7.91 48.61 -6.70
CA LEU A 56 -7.01 47.76 -7.47
C LEU A 56 -6.03 46.99 -6.55
N ALA A 57 -5.47 47.64 -5.54
CA ALA A 57 -4.61 47.01 -4.55
C ALA A 57 -5.36 45.98 -3.69
N ALA A 58 -6.59 46.27 -3.28
CA ALA A 58 -7.43 45.36 -2.50
C ALA A 58 -7.84 44.13 -3.32
N ILE A 59 -8.24 44.30 -4.59
CA ILE A 59 -8.52 43.20 -5.50
C ILE A 59 -7.25 42.37 -5.72
N SER A 60 -6.11 43.02 -5.93
CA SER A 60 -4.84 42.32 -6.11
C SER A 60 -4.51 41.44 -4.90
N TYR A 61 -4.68 41.96 -3.69
CA TYR A 61 -4.42 41.23 -2.45
C TYR A 61 -5.45 40.12 -2.19
N VAL A 62 -6.74 40.35 -2.46
CA VAL A 62 -7.80 39.35 -2.22
C VAL A 62 -7.79 38.23 -3.26
N VAL A 63 -7.39 38.51 -4.50
CA VAL A 63 -7.40 37.53 -5.60
C VAL A 63 -6.05 36.86 -5.81
N PHE A 64 -4.93 37.61 -5.81
CA PHE A 64 -3.62 37.03 -6.11
C PHE A 64 -2.98 36.34 -4.90
N ASP A 65 -3.10 36.82 -3.65
CA ASP A 65 -2.48 36.12 -2.50
C ASP A 65 -3.00 34.69 -2.33
N PRO A 66 -4.32 34.41 -2.39
CA PRO A 66 -4.81 33.02 -2.33
C PRO A 66 -4.28 32.18 -3.48
N LEU A 67 -4.22 32.74 -4.69
CA LEU A 67 -3.77 32.05 -5.89
C LEU A 67 -2.27 31.75 -5.86
N PHE A 68 -1.46 32.66 -5.29
CA PHE A 68 -0.04 32.44 -5.04
C PHE A 68 0.20 31.45 -3.90
N GLU A 69 -0.63 31.43 -2.85
CA GLU A 69 -0.57 30.40 -1.80
C GLU A 69 -1.00 29.02 -2.33
N GLU A 70 -2.02 28.94 -3.18
CA GLU A 70 -2.42 27.71 -3.90
C GLU A 70 -1.27 27.23 -4.80
N ALA A 71 -0.64 28.13 -5.55
CA ALA A 71 0.53 27.83 -6.38
C ALA A 71 1.76 27.42 -5.54
N ARG A 72 1.94 27.98 -4.34
CA ARG A 72 3.00 27.57 -3.39
C ARG A 72 2.70 26.21 -2.75
N ARG A 73 1.44 25.87 -2.47
CA ARG A 73 1.00 24.54 -2.02
C ARG A 73 1.12 23.49 -3.12
N ALA A 74 0.96 23.89 -4.37
CA ALA A 74 1.18 23.07 -5.55
C ALA A 74 2.66 22.95 -5.96
N ARG A 75 3.61 23.49 -5.17
CA ARG A 75 5.04 23.42 -5.47
C ARG A 75 5.54 21.99 -5.23
N VAL A 76 5.31 21.14 -6.23
CA VAL A 76 5.88 19.82 -6.33
C VAL A 76 7.39 19.99 -6.48
N GLN A 77 8.16 19.42 -5.55
CA GLN A 77 9.61 19.36 -5.69
C GLN A 77 9.96 18.07 -6.42
N GLU A 78 10.54 18.18 -7.60
CA GLU A 78 11.01 17.02 -8.35
C GLU A 78 12.40 16.60 -7.86
N HIS A 79 12.55 15.30 -7.63
CA HIS A 79 13.82 14.63 -7.35
C HIS A 79 14.13 13.71 -8.52
N LEU A 80 15.37 13.67 -9.00
CA LEU A 80 15.74 12.88 -10.19
C LEU A 80 15.53 11.36 -10.00
N SER A 81 15.64 10.88 -8.76
CA SER A 81 15.47 9.48 -8.38
C SER A 81 15.10 9.38 -6.90
N PHE A 82 14.76 8.18 -6.44
CA PHE A 82 14.45 7.93 -5.04
C PHE A 82 15.73 7.93 -4.17
N ASP A 83 15.86 8.93 -3.30
CA ASP A 83 16.91 8.99 -2.28
C ASP A 83 16.51 8.17 -1.04
N ARG A 84 17.10 6.98 -0.94
CA ARG A 84 16.83 6.02 0.14
C ARG A 84 17.28 6.54 1.49
N ALA A 85 18.48 7.12 1.59
CA ALA A 85 19.04 7.58 2.85
C ALA A 85 18.22 8.76 3.41
N ALA A 86 17.85 9.70 2.53
CA ALA A 86 16.98 10.80 2.91
C ALA A 86 15.60 10.31 3.38
N PHE A 87 15.01 9.32 2.71
CA PHE A 87 13.75 8.74 3.12
C PHE A 87 13.85 8.00 4.48
N VAL A 88 14.88 7.21 4.70
CA VAL A 88 15.11 6.49 5.97
C VAL A 88 15.27 7.47 7.14
N ALA A 89 16.01 8.57 6.95
CA ALA A 89 16.15 9.62 7.96
C ALA A 89 14.82 10.33 8.28
N ARG A 90 13.93 10.49 7.27
CA ARG A 90 12.57 11.03 7.47
C ARG A 90 11.69 10.04 8.21
N LEU A 91 11.74 8.76 7.82
CA LEU A 91 11.02 7.66 8.45
C LEU A 91 11.33 7.56 9.94
N GLU A 92 12.61 7.60 10.30
CA GLU A 92 13.05 7.54 11.70
C GLU A 92 12.42 8.67 12.54
N ARG A 93 12.20 9.85 11.95
CA ARG A 93 11.64 11.04 12.62
C ARG A 93 10.12 11.05 12.68
N SER A 94 9.44 10.22 11.90
CA SER A 94 7.99 10.21 11.84
C SER A 94 7.35 9.73 13.13
N GLY A 95 6.25 10.38 13.50
CA GLY A 95 5.51 10.09 14.74
C GLY A 95 4.02 9.87 14.52
N ARG A 96 3.50 10.05 13.30
CA ARG A 96 2.06 9.96 13.03
C ARG A 96 1.72 8.84 12.05
N LEU A 97 2.24 8.92 10.83
CA LEU A 97 1.82 8.01 9.77
C LEU A 97 2.92 7.80 8.75
N VAL A 98 3.13 6.56 8.36
CA VAL A 98 4.02 6.15 7.27
C VAL A 98 3.23 5.24 6.36
N ARG A 99 3.27 5.50 5.06
CA ARG A 99 2.64 4.64 4.04
C ARG A 99 3.61 4.33 2.93
N ILE A 100 3.65 3.07 2.54
CA ILE A 100 4.40 2.60 1.38
C ILE A 100 3.42 1.85 0.48
N LEU A 101 3.29 2.28 -0.77
CA LEU A 101 2.63 1.54 -1.84
C LEU A 101 3.64 1.39 -2.98
N ASP A 102 3.95 0.14 -3.32
CA ASP A 102 4.92 -0.18 -4.36
C ASP A 102 4.68 -1.59 -4.90
N THR A 103 5.36 -1.96 -6.00
CA THR A 103 5.40 -3.36 -6.45
C THR A 103 6.17 -4.21 -5.44
N TRP A 104 7.40 -3.81 -5.15
CA TRP A 104 8.20 -4.21 -3.99
C TRP A 104 9.02 -2.98 -3.59
N THR A 105 9.44 -2.88 -2.32
CA THR A 105 10.25 -1.73 -1.91
C THR A 105 11.74 -2.06 -1.95
N ILE A 106 12.51 -1.15 -2.54
CA ILE A 106 13.97 -1.23 -2.52
C ILE A 106 14.58 -0.99 -1.14
N LEU A 107 13.79 -0.46 -0.20
CA LEU A 107 14.24 -0.20 1.17
C LEU A 107 14.61 -1.49 1.91
N LEU A 108 14.07 -2.63 1.51
CA LEU A 108 14.34 -3.93 2.14
C LEU A 108 15.40 -4.76 1.39
N GLU A 109 16.09 -4.18 0.41
CA GLU A 109 17.15 -4.85 -0.33
C GLU A 109 18.52 -4.75 0.37
N HIS A 110 19.22 -5.89 0.41
CA HIS A 110 20.59 -6.14 0.89
C HIS A 110 21.13 -5.15 1.95
N ARG A 111 21.75 -4.06 1.50
CA ARG A 111 22.59 -3.18 2.33
C ARG A 111 21.81 -2.23 3.23
N ASN A 112 20.57 -1.90 2.87
CA ASN A 112 19.81 -0.83 3.55
C ASN A 112 18.68 -1.40 4.42
N ARG A 113 18.44 -2.70 4.34
CA ARG A 113 17.32 -3.36 5.01
C ARG A 113 17.36 -3.13 6.52
N ASP A 114 18.51 -3.36 7.14
CA ASP A 114 18.60 -3.35 8.60
C ASP A 114 18.46 -1.91 9.14
N GLU A 115 19.03 -0.93 8.45
CA GLU A 115 18.84 0.51 8.74
C GLU A 115 17.37 0.93 8.56
N THR A 116 16.75 0.51 7.46
CA THR A 116 15.33 0.78 7.21
C THR A 116 14.45 0.18 8.30
N LEU A 117 14.65 -1.09 8.65
CA LEU A 117 13.85 -1.76 9.69
C LEU A 117 14.07 -1.13 11.07
N ALA A 118 15.28 -0.65 11.36
CA ALA A 118 15.55 0.14 12.57
C ALA A 118 14.78 1.46 12.56
N ALA A 119 14.75 2.19 11.43
CA ALA A 119 13.97 3.41 11.29
C ALA A 119 12.46 3.18 11.39
N VAL A 120 11.93 2.08 10.82
CA VAL A 120 10.53 1.67 11.01
C VAL A 120 10.25 1.42 12.50
N ARG A 121 11.13 0.72 13.21
CA ARG A 121 10.98 0.47 14.65
C ARG A 121 10.97 1.77 15.44
N ALA A 122 11.85 2.72 15.12
CA ALA A 122 11.89 4.03 15.75
C ALA A 122 10.60 4.83 15.51
N ALA A 123 10.05 4.81 14.30
CA ALA A 123 8.78 5.46 13.96
C ALA A 123 7.62 4.86 14.76
N LEU A 124 7.53 3.52 14.81
CA LEU A 124 6.52 2.80 15.60
C LEU A 124 6.60 3.15 17.08
N ALA A 125 7.82 3.22 17.64
CA ALA A 125 8.05 3.59 19.04
C ALA A 125 7.65 5.05 19.36
N LYS A 126 7.78 5.96 18.40
CA LYS A 126 7.27 7.34 18.49
C LYS A 126 5.74 7.43 18.34
N GLY A 127 5.12 6.32 17.98
CA GLY A 127 3.68 6.17 17.87
C GLY A 127 3.13 6.26 16.45
N ALA A 128 3.99 6.30 15.43
CA ALA A 128 3.54 6.29 14.05
C ALA A 128 2.80 4.98 13.73
N LYS A 129 1.75 5.09 12.91
CA LYS A 129 1.15 3.94 12.22
C LYS A 129 1.91 3.70 10.92
N VAL A 130 2.37 2.47 10.67
CA VAL A 130 3.13 2.12 9.47
C VAL A 130 2.29 1.15 8.64
N GLN A 131 1.97 1.54 7.41
CA GLN A 131 1.15 0.77 6.48
C GLN A 131 1.95 0.48 5.21
N LEU A 132 2.14 -0.79 4.88
CA LEU A 132 2.79 -1.22 3.65
C LEU A 132 1.79 -1.99 2.79
N LEU A 133 1.70 -1.61 1.54
CA LEU A 133 0.86 -2.21 0.52
C LEU A 133 1.76 -2.62 -0.65
N LEU A 134 2.05 -3.91 -0.77
CA LEU A 134 2.94 -4.45 -1.80
C LEU A 134 2.15 -5.29 -2.80
N LEU A 135 2.61 -5.37 -4.05
CA LEU A 135 1.91 -6.17 -5.06
C LEU A 135 1.94 -7.65 -4.65
N ASP A 136 0.86 -8.38 -4.92
CA ASP A 136 0.83 -9.83 -4.73
C ASP A 136 1.76 -10.51 -5.74
N PRO A 137 2.74 -11.34 -5.30
CA PRO A 137 3.69 -11.97 -6.22
C PRO A 137 3.05 -12.99 -7.17
N ASP A 138 1.85 -13.47 -6.85
CA ASP A 138 1.14 -14.51 -7.59
C ASP A 138 0.09 -13.93 -8.56
N CYS A 139 -0.09 -12.60 -8.61
CA CYS A 139 -1.06 -11.98 -9.51
C CYS A 139 -0.52 -11.69 -10.92
N THR A 140 -1.44 -11.52 -11.87
CA THR A 140 -1.11 -11.21 -13.27
C THR A 140 -0.29 -9.93 -13.41
N ALA A 141 -0.58 -8.90 -12.63
CA ALA A 141 0.16 -7.64 -12.68
C ALA A 141 1.63 -7.81 -12.25
N ALA A 142 1.93 -8.72 -11.32
CA ALA A 142 3.31 -9.02 -10.94
C ALA A 142 4.08 -9.74 -12.05
N GLN A 143 3.42 -10.64 -12.78
CA GLN A 143 4.00 -11.32 -13.94
C GLN A 143 4.28 -10.34 -15.08
N GLN A 144 3.29 -9.52 -15.46
CA GLN A 144 3.45 -8.47 -16.47
C GLN A 144 4.60 -7.52 -16.13
N ARG A 145 4.70 -7.12 -14.85
CA ARG A 145 5.80 -6.27 -14.41
C ARG A 145 7.16 -6.97 -14.49
N GLY A 146 7.21 -8.27 -14.25
CA GLY A 146 8.40 -9.11 -14.48
C GLY A 146 8.82 -9.13 -15.95
N GLU A 147 7.87 -9.33 -16.86
CA GLU A 147 8.08 -9.30 -18.31
C GLU A 147 8.60 -7.93 -18.78
N GLU A 148 8.00 -6.83 -18.33
CA GLU A 148 8.47 -5.48 -18.64
C GLU A 148 9.93 -5.25 -18.22
N LEU A 149 10.34 -5.81 -17.09
CA LEU A 149 11.67 -5.65 -16.51
C LEU A 149 12.64 -6.78 -16.88
N GLU A 150 12.26 -7.70 -17.78
CA GLU A 150 13.07 -8.85 -18.16
C GLU A 150 14.45 -8.45 -18.69
N ARG A 151 14.54 -7.35 -19.45
CA ARG A 151 15.82 -6.81 -19.95
C ARG A 151 16.80 -6.44 -18.83
N GLN A 152 16.28 -6.11 -17.64
CA GLN A 152 17.07 -5.81 -16.45
C GLN A 152 17.37 -7.06 -15.60
N ARG A 153 16.88 -8.24 -16.02
CA ARG A 153 17.04 -9.54 -15.34
C ARG A 153 16.47 -9.53 -13.93
N ILE A 154 15.33 -8.86 -13.73
CA ILE A 154 14.67 -8.74 -12.43
C ILE A 154 13.49 -9.70 -12.36
N ASP A 155 13.57 -10.66 -11.44
CA ASP A 155 12.46 -11.53 -11.06
C ASP A 155 11.58 -10.82 -10.03
N VAL A 156 10.55 -10.13 -10.51
CA VAL A 156 9.65 -9.30 -9.69
C VAL A 156 8.93 -10.12 -8.61
N PRO A 157 8.24 -11.25 -8.93
CA PRO A 157 7.64 -12.11 -7.91
C PRO A 157 8.61 -12.52 -6.80
N ARG A 158 9.87 -12.85 -7.16
CA ARG A 158 10.90 -13.20 -6.18
C ARG A 158 11.28 -12.03 -5.28
N GLN A 159 11.40 -10.81 -5.81
CA GLN A 159 11.70 -9.61 -5.01
C GLN A 159 10.59 -9.28 -4.02
N ILE A 160 9.34 -9.43 -4.46
CA ILE A 160 8.15 -9.26 -3.61
C ILE A 160 8.17 -10.29 -2.46
N ARG A 161 8.35 -11.59 -2.75
CA ARG A 161 8.42 -12.64 -1.71
C ARG A 161 9.57 -12.39 -0.73
N ALA A 162 10.72 -11.91 -1.21
CA ALA A 162 11.84 -11.53 -0.35
C ALA A 162 11.48 -10.39 0.62
N ASN A 163 10.84 -9.32 0.11
CA ASN A 163 10.32 -8.22 0.92
C ASN A 163 9.35 -8.72 2.00
N LEU A 164 8.37 -9.54 1.61
CA LEU A 164 7.37 -10.10 2.53
C LEU A 164 8.00 -10.98 3.62
N ARG A 165 9.04 -11.76 3.28
CA ARG A 165 9.83 -12.53 4.28
C ARG A 165 10.48 -11.62 5.31
N HIS A 166 11.11 -10.53 4.85
CA HIS A 166 11.76 -9.57 5.74
C HIS A 166 10.74 -8.88 6.65
N LEU A 167 9.58 -8.50 6.12
CA LEU A 167 8.49 -7.90 6.90
C LEU A 167 7.89 -8.87 7.92
N ALA A 168 7.72 -10.15 7.56
CA ALA A 168 7.22 -11.18 8.46
C ALA A 168 8.20 -11.48 9.61
N ALA A 169 9.49 -11.58 9.30
CA ALA A 169 10.53 -11.72 10.32
C ALA A 169 10.58 -10.48 11.23
N PHE A 170 10.54 -9.29 10.66
CA PHE A 170 10.53 -8.04 11.40
C PHE A 170 9.32 -7.95 12.33
N ARG A 171 8.11 -8.21 11.84
CA ARG A 171 6.88 -8.19 12.65
C ARG A 171 6.94 -9.16 13.83
N ARG A 172 7.52 -10.36 13.65
CA ARG A 172 7.74 -11.32 14.75
C ARG A 172 8.73 -10.81 15.79
N SER A 173 9.71 -9.99 15.39
CA SER A 173 10.69 -9.36 16.28
C SER A 173 10.17 -8.10 17.03
N LEU A 174 8.96 -7.66 16.73
CA LEU A 174 8.34 -6.52 17.41
C LEU A 174 7.67 -6.96 18.71
N GLU A 175 7.66 -6.07 19.69
CA GLU A 175 6.81 -6.19 20.87
C GLU A 175 5.33 -6.13 20.48
N PRO A 176 4.42 -6.81 21.21
CA PRO A 176 3.00 -6.84 20.87
C PRO A 176 2.39 -5.45 20.63
N ALA A 177 2.70 -4.47 21.49
CA ALA A 177 2.20 -3.09 21.36
C ALA A 177 2.62 -2.37 20.06
N LEU A 178 3.75 -2.74 19.48
CA LEU A 178 4.23 -2.18 18.21
C LEU A 178 3.69 -2.94 17.00
N ARG A 179 3.37 -4.23 17.14
CA ARG A 179 2.85 -5.07 16.04
C ARG A 179 1.54 -4.53 15.50
N ASP A 180 0.65 -4.04 16.36
CA ASP A 180 -0.67 -3.53 15.95
C ASP A 180 -0.58 -2.25 15.11
N ARG A 181 0.51 -1.49 15.27
CA ARG A 181 0.81 -0.28 14.49
C ARG A 181 1.47 -0.59 13.15
N LEU A 182 2.01 -1.78 12.96
CA LEU A 182 2.58 -2.26 11.70
C LEU A 182 1.55 -3.08 10.93
N GLN A 183 1.07 -2.53 9.82
CA GLN A 183 0.10 -3.17 8.94
C GLN A 183 0.75 -3.43 7.59
N VAL A 184 0.75 -4.69 7.16
CA VAL A 184 1.28 -5.09 5.86
C VAL A 184 0.20 -5.86 5.12
N ARG A 185 -0.07 -5.45 3.88
CA ARG A 185 -1.02 -6.08 2.98
C ARG A 185 -0.37 -6.33 1.63
N VAL A 186 -0.77 -7.41 0.98
CA VAL A 186 -0.54 -7.61 -0.45
C VAL A 186 -1.78 -7.22 -1.24
N TYR A 187 -1.63 -6.65 -2.43
CA TYR A 187 -2.76 -6.27 -3.28
C TYR A 187 -2.69 -6.91 -4.68
N ASP A 188 -3.86 -7.18 -5.24
CA ASP A 188 -4.04 -7.71 -6.59
C ASP A 188 -4.79 -6.69 -7.45
N ALA A 189 -4.02 -5.75 -7.98
CA ALA A 189 -4.49 -4.75 -8.93
C ALA A 189 -3.29 -4.23 -9.74
N SER A 190 -3.56 -3.66 -10.93
CA SER A 190 -2.51 -3.04 -11.72
C SER A 190 -1.90 -1.84 -10.97
N PRO A 191 -0.58 -1.83 -10.75
CA PRO A 191 0.09 -0.74 -10.03
C PRO A 191 0.04 0.55 -10.85
N SER A 192 -0.64 1.60 -10.35
CA SER A 192 -0.72 2.90 -11.04
C SER A 192 0.28 3.92 -10.53
N ILE A 193 0.57 3.92 -9.22
CA ILE A 193 1.45 4.88 -8.56
C ILE A 193 2.30 4.20 -7.49
N GLN A 194 3.52 4.68 -7.32
CA GLN A 194 4.35 4.41 -6.16
C GLN A 194 4.16 5.55 -5.15
N LEU A 195 4.08 5.20 -3.86
CA LEU A 195 3.93 6.16 -2.77
C LEU A 195 4.89 5.80 -1.64
N TYR A 196 5.66 6.80 -1.19
CA TYR A 196 6.44 6.78 0.03
C TYR A 196 6.07 8.00 0.89
N GLN A 197 5.12 7.83 1.80
CA GLN A 197 4.61 8.88 2.68
C GLN A 197 5.31 8.87 4.04
N TRP A 198 5.65 10.06 4.52
CA TRP A 198 6.02 10.34 5.90
C TRP A 198 5.21 11.54 6.42
N ASP A 199 4.35 11.27 7.40
CA ASP A 199 3.45 12.23 8.02
C ASP A 199 2.60 13.03 7.01
N ALA A 200 2.94 14.29 6.74
CA ALA A 200 2.20 15.21 5.86
C ALA A 200 2.85 15.39 4.48
N ARG A 201 3.89 14.59 4.17
CA ARG A 201 4.63 14.68 2.90
C ARG A 201 4.75 13.30 2.28
N ALA A 202 4.90 13.26 0.98
CA ALA A 202 5.10 12.02 0.24
C ALA A 202 6.01 12.22 -0.96
N LEU A 203 6.75 11.17 -1.31
CA LEU A 203 7.34 10.98 -2.62
C LEU A 203 6.40 10.10 -3.44
N ILE A 204 6.09 10.55 -4.65
CA ILE A 204 5.20 9.83 -5.57
C ILE A 204 5.91 9.66 -6.91
N SER A 205 5.69 8.52 -7.55
CA SER A 205 6.12 8.29 -8.93
C SER A 205 5.12 7.38 -9.64
N PHE A 206 5.24 7.30 -10.97
CA PHE A 206 4.45 6.38 -11.79
C PHE A 206 5.29 5.16 -12.15
N PHE A 207 4.66 4.08 -12.59
CA PHE A 207 5.36 2.89 -13.07
C PHE A 207 5.64 3.00 -14.58
N PRO A 208 6.84 3.41 -14.98
CA PRO A 208 7.23 3.42 -16.39
C PRO A 208 7.39 1.99 -16.92
N ILE A 209 7.06 1.79 -18.20
CA ILE A 209 7.33 0.53 -18.89
C ILE A 209 8.84 0.27 -18.91
N GLY A 210 9.26 -0.91 -18.44
CA GLY A 210 10.63 -1.39 -18.53
C GLY A 210 11.68 -0.61 -17.75
N LYS A 211 11.28 0.26 -16.81
CA LYS A 211 12.19 0.98 -15.89
C LYS A 211 11.73 0.78 -14.45
N LEU A 212 12.68 0.81 -13.51
CA LEU A 212 12.39 0.73 -12.09
C LEU A 212 11.77 2.04 -11.57
N SER A 213 10.74 1.93 -10.75
CA SER A 213 9.98 3.08 -10.20
C SER A 213 10.85 3.99 -9.32
N PHE A 214 11.89 3.46 -8.68
CA PHE A 214 12.83 4.24 -7.88
C PHE A 214 13.98 4.90 -8.69
N ASN A 215 14.13 4.56 -9.98
CA ASN A 215 15.14 5.14 -10.89
C ASN A 215 14.57 6.22 -11.81
N VAL A 216 13.32 6.63 -11.58
CA VAL A 216 12.66 7.72 -12.33
C VAL A 216 12.38 8.91 -11.42
N PRO A 217 12.04 10.08 -11.99
CA PRO A 217 11.73 11.25 -11.18
C PRO A 217 10.65 10.97 -10.13
N GLN A 218 10.89 11.48 -8.93
CA GLN A 218 9.99 11.41 -7.79
C GLN A 218 9.45 12.82 -7.52
N LEU A 219 8.15 12.92 -7.36
CA LEU A 219 7.49 14.16 -7.03
C LEU A 219 7.27 14.20 -5.51
N GLU A 220 7.91 15.14 -4.82
CA GLU A 220 7.62 15.43 -3.42
C GLU A 220 6.40 16.34 -3.35
N VAL A 221 5.36 15.85 -2.68
CA VAL A 221 4.06 16.53 -2.55
C VAL A 221 3.68 16.72 -1.09
N ASP A 222 2.93 17.78 -0.84
CA ASP A 222 2.20 17.96 0.41
C ASP A 222 0.91 17.13 0.37
N MET A 223 0.62 16.38 1.42
CA MET A 223 -0.59 15.54 1.48
C MET A 223 -1.88 16.36 1.54
N ASP A 224 -1.80 17.63 1.95
CA ASP A 224 -2.94 18.56 1.94
C ASP A 224 -3.14 19.27 0.59
N SER A 225 -2.28 19.00 -0.40
CA SER A 225 -2.43 19.52 -1.78
C SER A 225 -3.38 18.66 -2.63
N PRO A 226 -3.88 19.15 -3.78
CA PRO A 226 -4.69 18.34 -4.69
C PRO A 226 -3.99 17.04 -5.14
N TRP A 227 -2.68 17.09 -5.38
CA TRP A 227 -1.87 15.89 -5.70
C TRP A 227 -1.81 14.92 -4.51
N GLY A 228 -1.64 15.45 -3.31
CA GLY A 228 -1.70 14.68 -2.06
C GLY A 228 -3.04 14.00 -1.85
N GLY A 229 -4.14 14.72 -2.10
CA GLY A 229 -5.50 14.20 -2.04
C GLY A 229 -5.77 13.07 -3.04
N PHE A 230 -5.31 13.22 -4.29
CA PHE A 230 -5.41 12.16 -5.30
C PHE A 230 -4.68 10.89 -4.86
N VAL A 231 -3.42 11.02 -4.42
CA VAL A 231 -2.60 9.88 -4.03
C VAL A 231 -3.12 9.22 -2.75
N HIS A 232 -3.60 10.02 -1.80
CA HIS A 232 -4.30 9.53 -0.62
C HIS A 232 -5.53 8.70 -1.02
N ALA A 233 -6.39 9.21 -1.90
CA ALA A 233 -7.58 8.50 -2.36
C ALA A 233 -7.23 7.16 -3.02
N ARG A 234 -6.21 7.11 -3.88
CA ARG A 234 -5.75 5.86 -4.52
C ARG A 234 -5.20 4.85 -3.52
N PHE A 235 -4.49 5.30 -2.49
CA PHE A 235 -4.05 4.42 -1.41
C PHE A 235 -5.24 3.86 -0.63
N GLU A 236 -6.17 4.72 -0.19
CA GLU A 236 -7.35 4.30 0.58
C GLU A 236 -8.26 3.37 -0.23
N GLU A 237 -8.41 3.61 -1.53
CA GLU A 237 -9.15 2.75 -2.44
C GLU A 237 -8.57 1.34 -2.42
N LEU A 238 -7.28 1.17 -2.67
CA LEU A 238 -6.68 -0.17 -2.61
C LEU A 238 -6.70 -0.74 -1.19
N TRP A 239 -6.32 0.06 -0.19
CA TRP A 239 -6.21 -0.37 1.20
C TRP A 239 -7.55 -0.84 1.77
N GLY A 240 -8.65 -0.17 1.41
CA GLY A 240 -9.99 -0.42 1.92
C GLY A 240 -10.73 -1.56 1.22
N GLN A 241 -10.23 -2.07 0.09
CA GLN A 241 -10.90 -3.10 -0.72
C GLN A 241 -10.52 -4.51 -0.26
N PRO A 242 -11.38 -5.24 0.49
CA PRO A 242 -11.03 -6.55 1.01
C PRO A 242 -10.84 -7.57 -0.12
N GLN A 243 -11.60 -7.43 -1.21
CA GLN A 243 -11.53 -8.32 -2.37
C GLN A 243 -10.21 -8.17 -3.17
N ALA A 244 -9.54 -7.03 -3.04
CA ALA A 244 -8.29 -6.74 -3.73
C ALA A 244 -7.05 -6.87 -2.83
N THR A 245 -7.22 -7.05 -1.52
CA THR A 245 -6.09 -7.08 -0.57
C THR A 245 -6.11 -8.30 0.36
N LEU A 246 -4.92 -8.70 0.79
CA LEU A 246 -4.74 -9.77 1.76
C LEU A 246 -3.75 -9.32 2.85
N ASP A 247 -4.16 -9.42 4.12
CA ASP A 247 -3.27 -9.13 5.25
C ASP A 247 -2.08 -10.11 5.27
N LEU A 248 -0.92 -9.64 5.71
CA LEU A 248 0.32 -10.42 5.71
C LEU A 248 0.15 -11.79 6.41
N GLU A 249 -0.56 -11.87 7.52
CA GLU A 249 -0.81 -13.14 8.22
C GLU A 249 -1.54 -14.16 7.35
N ARG A 250 -2.60 -13.72 6.67
CA ARG A 250 -3.38 -14.58 5.78
C ARG A 250 -2.60 -14.95 4.52
N TYR A 251 -1.66 -14.09 4.09
CA TYR A 251 -0.72 -14.44 3.02
C TYR A 251 0.24 -15.57 3.44
N TRP A 252 0.66 -15.61 4.71
CA TRP A 252 1.65 -16.57 5.22
C TRP A 252 1.09 -17.92 5.60
N SER A 253 -0.08 -17.96 6.21
CA SER A 253 -0.62 -19.20 6.76
C SER A 253 -2.09 -19.32 6.46
N THR A 254 -2.51 -20.55 6.21
CA THR A 254 -3.92 -20.96 6.21
C THR A 254 -4.16 -21.84 7.42
N THR A 255 -5.40 -21.89 7.90
CA THR A 255 -5.79 -22.83 8.95
C THR A 255 -6.39 -24.06 8.31
N ILE A 256 -5.89 -25.23 8.72
CA ILE A 256 -6.39 -26.52 8.29
C ILE A 256 -6.92 -27.30 9.49
N THR A 257 -8.07 -27.94 9.31
CA THR A 257 -8.62 -28.92 10.26
C THR A 257 -8.46 -30.31 9.65
N LEU A 258 -7.67 -31.15 10.29
CA LEU A 258 -7.57 -32.56 9.91
C LEU A 258 -8.82 -33.30 10.34
N ARG A 259 -9.31 -34.16 9.46
CA ARG A 259 -10.45 -35.04 9.70
C ARG A 259 -10.08 -36.48 9.45
N HIS A 260 -10.57 -37.33 10.35
CA HIS A 260 -10.56 -38.77 10.19
C HIS A 260 -12.02 -39.21 10.21
N GLU A 261 -12.47 -39.82 9.11
CA GLU A 261 -13.90 -40.09 8.88
C GLU A 261 -14.72 -38.79 9.04
N ASP A 262 -15.62 -38.74 10.02
CA ASP A 262 -16.50 -37.58 10.27
C ASP A 262 -16.09 -36.73 11.47
N SER A 263 -14.93 -36.98 12.07
CA SER A 263 -14.47 -36.27 13.27
C SER A 263 -13.33 -35.29 12.96
N ASP A 264 -13.47 -34.05 13.43
CA ASP A 264 -12.38 -33.07 13.48
C ASP A 264 -11.35 -33.53 14.53
N VAL A 265 -10.12 -33.80 14.10
CA VAL A 265 -9.06 -34.35 14.94
C VAL A 265 -8.19 -33.24 15.53
N VAL A 266 -7.76 -32.31 14.68
CA VAL A 266 -6.86 -31.23 15.08
C VAL A 266 -6.95 -30.04 14.12
N GLU A 267 -6.89 -28.84 14.66
CA GLU A 267 -6.79 -27.59 13.92
C GLU A 267 -5.37 -27.02 14.08
N LEU A 268 -4.73 -26.68 12.96
CA LEU A 268 -3.38 -26.13 12.97
C LEU A 268 -3.14 -25.15 11.81
N PRO A 269 -2.25 -24.16 11.99
CA PRO A 269 -1.77 -23.34 10.90
C PRO A 269 -0.85 -24.16 9.99
N ALA A 270 -1.00 -23.99 8.68
CA ALA A 270 -0.17 -24.64 7.67
C ALA A 270 0.44 -23.60 6.71
N ASP A 271 1.71 -23.84 6.36
CA ASP A 271 2.36 -23.17 5.24
C ASP A 271 1.68 -23.66 3.95
N PHE A 272 1.33 -22.74 3.06
CA PHE A 272 0.68 -23.06 1.79
C PHE A 272 1.20 -22.23 0.60
N VAL A 273 1.05 -22.77 -0.61
CA VAL A 273 1.24 -22.05 -1.88
C VAL A 273 0.09 -22.34 -2.83
N THR A 274 -0.19 -21.39 -3.72
CA THR A 274 -1.17 -21.54 -4.79
C THR A 274 -0.44 -21.46 -6.13
N VAL A 275 -0.68 -22.43 -7.02
CA VAL A 275 -0.05 -22.49 -8.35
C VAL A 275 -1.09 -22.91 -9.36
N ASP A 276 -1.29 -22.10 -10.40
CA ASP A 276 -2.23 -22.39 -11.50
C ASP A 276 -3.64 -22.79 -11.02
N GLY A 277 -4.10 -22.17 -9.91
CA GLY A 277 -5.40 -22.44 -9.27
C GLY A 277 -5.44 -23.67 -8.36
N GLN A 278 -4.34 -24.40 -8.20
CA GLN A 278 -4.21 -25.53 -7.28
C GLN A 278 -3.54 -25.08 -5.97
N HIS A 279 -3.94 -25.70 -4.86
CA HIS A 279 -3.43 -25.36 -3.54
C HIS A 279 -2.61 -26.51 -2.96
N TYR A 280 -1.47 -26.15 -2.37
CA TYR A 280 -0.53 -27.09 -1.78
C TYR A 280 -0.21 -26.64 -0.36
N VAL A 281 -0.10 -27.60 0.54
CA VAL A 281 0.17 -27.38 1.96
C VAL A 281 1.38 -28.19 2.41
N ASP A 282 2.16 -27.63 3.34
CA ASP A 282 3.24 -28.35 4.02
C ASP A 282 2.68 -29.11 5.23
N CYS A 283 2.56 -30.41 5.09
CA CYS A 283 1.98 -31.32 6.06
C CYS A 283 3.02 -31.96 6.99
N ARG A 284 4.27 -31.46 7.04
CA ARG A 284 5.31 -32.10 7.87
C ARG A 284 4.97 -32.19 9.36
N ALA A 285 4.22 -31.22 9.89
CA ALA A 285 3.75 -31.25 11.28
C ALA A 285 2.73 -32.38 11.54
N LEU A 286 2.16 -32.96 10.47
CA LEU A 286 1.16 -34.01 10.52
C LEU A 286 1.87 -35.36 10.47
N ARG A 287 1.79 -36.10 11.57
CA ARG A 287 2.06 -37.54 11.54
C ARG A 287 0.78 -38.22 11.05
N MET A 288 0.70 -38.47 9.74
CA MET A 288 -0.46 -39.13 9.16
C MET A 288 -0.49 -40.61 9.56
N ALA A 289 -1.52 -41.02 10.28
CA ALA A 289 -1.79 -42.42 10.62
C ALA A 289 -3.14 -42.82 10.02
N GLY A 290 -3.16 -43.05 8.70
CA GLY A 290 -4.37 -43.42 7.95
C GLY A 290 -4.82 -42.39 6.89
N PRO A 291 -5.87 -42.70 6.11
CA PRO A 291 -6.42 -41.79 5.12
C PRO A 291 -7.11 -40.61 5.83
N LEU A 292 -6.53 -39.41 5.73
CA LEU A 292 -7.06 -38.19 6.32
C LEU A 292 -7.62 -37.28 5.22
N THR A 293 -8.75 -36.64 5.52
CA THR A 293 -9.23 -35.48 4.75
C THR A 293 -8.89 -34.21 5.52
N VAL A 294 -8.90 -33.08 4.82
CA VAL A 294 -8.64 -31.77 5.41
C VAL A 294 -9.77 -30.84 5.07
N ARG A 295 -10.33 -30.20 6.09
CA ARG A 295 -11.15 -29.01 5.91
C ARG A 295 -10.23 -27.79 5.97
N ALA A 296 -10.13 -27.04 4.88
CA ALA A 296 -9.26 -25.87 4.80
C ALA A 296 -10.07 -24.61 4.51
N GLN A 297 -9.75 -23.52 5.20
CA GLN A 297 -10.18 -22.19 4.80
C GLN A 297 -9.02 -21.50 4.09
N LEU A 298 -8.99 -21.65 2.77
CA LEU A 298 -7.98 -21.01 1.96
C LEU A 298 -8.14 -19.48 2.03
N PRO A 299 -7.04 -18.73 2.07
CA PRO A 299 -7.10 -17.28 2.13
C PRO A 299 -7.57 -16.73 0.78
N GLU A 300 -8.88 -16.69 0.59
CA GLU A 300 -9.51 -15.92 -0.46
C GLU A 300 -9.50 -14.44 -0.04
N ARG A 301 -9.32 -13.54 -1.02
CA ARG A 301 -9.40 -12.10 -0.75
C ARG A 301 -10.81 -11.71 -0.28
N ALA A 302 -11.83 -12.40 -0.78
CA ALA A 302 -13.16 -12.37 -0.18
C ALA A 302 -13.15 -13.07 1.20
N ARG A 303 -13.49 -12.35 2.27
CA ARG A 303 -13.57 -12.86 3.65
C ARG A 303 -14.65 -13.93 3.89
N THR A 304 -15.41 -14.33 2.86
CA THR A 304 -16.67 -15.07 3.01
C THR A 304 -16.62 -16.52 2.52
N ALA A 305 -15.45 -17.05 2.14
CA ALA A 305 -15.35 -18.45 1.77
C ALA A 305 -15.52 -19.34 3.02
N ALA A 306 -16.60 -20.13 3.04
CA ALA A 306 -16.76 -21.19 4.02
C ALA A 306 -15.62 -22.22 3.86
N PRO A 307 -15.13 -22.83 4.95
CA PRO A 307 -14.17 -23.91 4.86
C PRO A 307 -14.68 -25.02 3.94
N ARG A 308 -13.82 -25.54 3.07
CA ARG A 308 -14.15 -26.63 2.14
C ARG A 308 -13.37 -27.89 2.50
N GLU A 309 -13.93 -29.03 2.15
CA GLU A 309 -13.29 -30.33 2.35
C GLU A 309 -12.45 -30.72 1.13
N TYR A 310 -11.25 -31.20 1.43
CA TYR A 310 -10.23 -31.60 0.47
C TYR A 310 -9.65 -32.95 0.85
N ALA A 311 -9.42 -33.80 -0.14
CA ALA A 311 -8.52 -34.92 -0.02
C ALA A 311 -7.07 -34.44 -0.10
N LEU A 312 -6.20 -35.04 0.70
CA LEU A 312 -4.76 -34.84 0.61
C LEU A 312 -4.18 -35.81 -0.41
N VAL A 313 -3.55 -35.27 -1.46
CA VAL A 313 -2.99 -36.07 -2.55
C VAL A 313 -1.52 -35.73 -2.73
N GLU A 314 -0.67 -36.75 -2.85
CA GLU A 314 0.74 -36.54 -3.22
C GLU A 314 0.83 -35.96 -4.63
N PRO A 315 1.55 -34.85 -4.84
CA PRO A 315 1.72 -34.29 -6.17
C PRO A 315 2.59 -35.25 -7.01
N ALA A 316 2.16 -35.51 -8.24
CA ALA A 316 2.89 -36.38 -9.17
C ALA A 316 3.57 -35.56 -10.27
N ASP A 317 4.70 -36.03 -10.80
CA ASP A 317 5.42 -35.32 -11.87
C ASP A 317 4.62 -35.22 -13.18
N GLY A 318 3.61 -36.07 -13.36
CA GLY A 318 2.64 -36.00 -14.46
C GLY A 318 1.50 -34.99 -14.26
N ASP A 319 1.42 -34.32 -13.10
CA ASP A 319 0.44 -33.26 -12.86
C ASP A 319 0.73 -32.02 -13.70
N ARG A 320 -0.30 -31.18 -13.90
CA ARG A 320 -0.19 -29.87 -14.56
C ARG A 320 0.92 -28.98 -13.97
N THR A 321 1.16 -29.11 -12.66
CA THR A 321 2.21 -28.38 -11.96
C THR A 321 3.27 -29.36 -11.45
N PRO A 322 4.50 -29.32 -12.00
CA PRO A 322 5.58 -30.23 -11.57
C PRO A 322 5.93 -30.05 -10.08
N VAL A 323 6.25 -31.15 -9.40
CA VAL A 323 6.59 -31.17 -7.95
C VAL A 323 7.74 -30.21 -7.64
N ALA A 324 8.78 -30.20 -8.48
CA ALA A 324 9.93 -29.30 -8.33
C ALA A 324 9.54 -27.81 -8.38
N ARG A 325 8.52 -27.44 -9.18
CA ARG A 325 8.03 -26.05 -9.25
C ARG A 325 7.35 -25.67 -7.94
N VAL A 326 6.54 -26.56 -7.37
CA VAL A 326 5.86 -26.35 -6.09
C VAL A 326 6.88 -26.21 -4.95
N ALA A 327 7.84 -27.13 -4.86
CA ALA A 327 8.90 -27.08 -3.85
C ALA A 327 9.71 -25.77 -3.91
N ARG A 328 10.11 -25.35 -5.11
CA ARG A 328 10.80 -24.07 -5.32
C ARG A 328 9.97 -22.88 -4.85
N LEU A 329 8.66 -22.89 -5.07
CA LEU A 329 7.78 -21.81 -4.61
C LEU A 329 7.65 -21.77 -3.09
N PHE A 330 7.60 -22.93 -2.43
CA PHE A 330 7.70 -23.00 -0.97
C PHE A 330 9.02 -22.40 -0.48
N ASP A 331 10.15 -22.72 -1.10
CA ASP A 331 11.45 -22.18 -0.68
C ASP A 331 11.59 -20.68 -0.95
N GLN A 332 11.00 -20.19 -2.04
CA GLN A 332 10.94 -18.75 -2.31
C GLN A 332 10.07 -18.03 -1.29
N LYS A 333 8.88 -18.57 -0.99
CA LYS A 333 7.94 -17.97 -0.04
C LYS A 333 8.48 -18.09 1.38
N TYR A 334 8.77 -19.28 1.89
CA TYR A 334 9.09 -19.52 3.30
C TYR A 334 10.60 -19.60 3.60
N GLY A 335 11.45 -19.67 2.59
CA GLY A 335 12.86 -20.02 2.76
C GLY A 335 13.09 -21.53 2.68
N PRO A 336 14.34 -21.96 2.41
CA PRO A 336 14.71 -23.37 2.49
C PRO A 336 14.53 -23.87 3.93
N ARG A 337 14.18 -25.14 4.09
CA ARG A 337 13.91 -25.75 5.40
C ARG A 337 14.77 -26.98 5.62
N ASP A 338 15.40 -27.06 6.77
CA ASP A 338 16.23 -28.22 7.14
C ASP A 338 15.37 -29.48 7.31
N GLY A 339 15.76 -30.56 6.64
CA GLY A 339 15.05 -31.85 6.67
C GLY A 339 13.86 -31.95 5.69
N GLY A 340 13.75 -31.05 4.72
CA GLY A 340 12.73 -31.14 3.66
C GLY A 340 11.32 -30.74 4.10
N ARG A 341 10.39 -30.78 3.13
CA ARG A 341 8.96 -30.46 3.28
C ARG A 341 8.11 -31.66 2.87
N THR A 342 6.97 -31.85 3.51
CA THR A 342 5.99 -32.87 3.12
C THR A 342 4.85 -32.18 2.41
N ILE A 343 5.00 -31.98 1.10
CA ILE A 343 4.07 -31.17 0.31
C ILE A 343 2.93 -32.06 -0.21
N LEU A 344 1.68 -31.71 0.14
CA LEU A 344 0.48 -32.38 -0.36
C LEU A 344 -0.42 -31.38 -1.09
N ARG A 345 -1.10 -31.84 -2.13
CA ARG A 345 -2.10 -31.07 -2.89
C ARG A 345 -3.47 -31.22 -2.23
N LEU A 346 -4.20 -30.12 -2.12
CA LEU A 346 -5.61 -30.10 -1.72
C LEU A 346 -6.49 -30.39 -2.94
N ALA A 347 -7.05 -31.58 -3.04
CA ALA A 347 -7.98 -31.97 -4.09
C ALA A 347 -9.43 -31.86 -3.58
N PRO A 348 -10.30 -31.04 -4.20
CA PRO A 348 -11.69 -30.89 -3.74
C PRO A 348 -12.41 -32.24 -3.70
N GLN A 349 -13.08 -32.54 -2.59
CA GLN A 349 -14.01 -33.67 -2.54
C GLN A 349 -15.37 -33.22 -3.10
N GLY A 350 -15.73 -33.74 -4.28
CA GLY A 350 -17.02 -33.45 -4.91
C GLY A 350 -17.05 -32.18 -5.77
N ALA A 351 -16.40 -32.22 -6.93
CA ALA A 351 -17.06 -31.76 -8.14
C ALA A 351 -17.37 -33.03 -8.93
N ASP A 352 -18.64 -33.30 -9.12
CA ASP A 352 -19.12 -34.34 -10.02
C ASP A 352 -18.56 -34.03 -11.42
N ASP A 353 -17.43 -34.65 -11.77
CA ASP A 353 -17.03 -34.75 -13.17
C ASP A 353 -18.13 -35.61 -13.81
N GLY A 354 -19.12 -34.93 -14.42
CA GLY A 354 -20.24 -35.50 -15.16
C GLY A 354 -19.82 -36.31 -16.39
N ARG A 355 -18.79 -37.13 -16.27
CA ARG A 355 -18.48 -38.24 -17.16
C ARG A 355 -19.36 -39.40 -16.75
N VAL A 356 -20.55 -39.45 -17.35
CA VAL A 356 -21.25 -40.70 -17.58
C VAL A 356 -20.24 -41.71 -18.15
N PRO A 357 -19.97 -42.85 -17.49
CA PRO A 357 -19.15 -43.90 -18.07
C PRO A 357 -19.83 -44.36 -19.35
N GLY A 358 -19.12 -44.24 -20.48
CA GLY A 358 -19.64 -44.59 -21.79
C GLY A 358 -20.26 -45.98 -21.79
N ALA A 359 -21.55 -46.04 -22.14
CA ALA A 359 -22.20 -47.28 -22.46
C ALA A 359 -21.42 -47.96 -23.59
N ARG A 360 -20.82 -49.11 -23.29
CA ARG A 360 -20.29 -50.01 -24.31
C ARG A 360 -21.46 -50.44 -25.19
N SER A 361 -21.46 -50.02 -26.45
CA SER A 361 -22.31 -50.65 -27.47
C SER A 361 -21.92 -52.13 -27.56
N PRO A 362 -22.88 -53.06 -27.49
CA PRO A 362 -22.61 -54.46 -27.79
C PRO A 362 -22.36 -54.58 -29.30
N ALA A 363 -21.25 -55.21 -29.65
CA ALA A 363 -21.02 -55.72 -30.99
C ALA A 363 -22.14 -56.72 -31.33
N GLY A 364 -22.90 -56.41 -32.37
CA GLY A 364 -23.88 -57.31 -32.97
C GLY A 364 -23.43 -57.66 -34.39
N ALA A 365 -23.27 -58.97 -34.59
CA ALA A 365 -23.32 -59.78 -35.81
C ALA A 365 -23.42 -59.08 -37.18
#